data_AF-A0A5C8LS88-F1
#
_entry.id   AF-A0A5C8LS88-F1
#
_cell.length_a   1.000
_cell.length_b   1.000
_cell.length_c   1.000
_cell.angle_alpha   90.00
_cell.angle_beta   90.00
_cell.angle_gamma   90.00
#
_symmetry.space_group_name_H-M   'P 1'
#
loop_
_entity.id
_entity.type
_entity.pdbx_description
1 polymer ?
#
loop_
_entity_poly.entity_id
_entity_poly.type
_entity_poly.pdbx_seq_one_letter_code
_entity_poly.pdbx_strand_id
1 'polypeptide(L)'
;MFKNTLKNWLLKLGVASFTLLIFLYAIFSALGIEYPPISRDMIGDKLLFEWFVVMAVILAPLLEEVAFRGFFTAKRWLRIISFIVLLVFIGLSFSYFALALLVLYIATIFVNDRSGKKHINTLLIMNAVLFAGIHYTAEDFMTSLGTIAILAQFGMGLILLWITINFGLIKAMLFHAFYNGLLMLLLFMALQYPSSKNHRIESENLVVEYKERAILDSNTSTFSSSANKDTLYIHNMSIGKAKPMLEQTNNIEEGSIWVENIPFMRYDFKIYTNNQKEVYHYSKELEQLLKQEELIN
;
A
#
# COMPACT_ATOMS: atom_id res chain seq x y z
N MET A 1 14.78 29.83 -11.01
CA MET A 1 13.57 30.19 -10.25
C MET A 1 13.61 29.86 -8.74
N PHE A 2 14.59 29.10 -8.21
CA PHE A 2 14.69 28.73 -6.77
C PHE A 2 15.79 29.47 -5.97
N LYS A 3 16.26 30.64 -6.43
CA LYS A 3 17.42 31.32 -5.80
C LYS A 3 17.14 31.82 -4.37
N ASN A 4 15.88 31.98 -3.97
CA ASN A 4 15.49 32.55 -2.68
C ASN A 4 14.88 31.54 -1.70
N THR A 5 14.89 30.24 -2.01
CA THR A 5 14.32 29.20 -1.14
C THR A 5 15.38 28.60 -0.21
N LEU A 6 14.98 28.34 1.03
CA LEU A 6 15.81 27.75 2.07
C LEU A 6 15.94 26.23 1.90
N LYS A 7 17.07 25.68 2.35
CA LYS A 7 17.31 24.23 2.43
C LYS A 7 17.05 23.48 1.10
N ASN A 8 17.41 24.10 -0.04
CA ASN A 8 17.25 23.50 -1.38
C ASN A 8 17.90 22.12 -1.57
N TRP A 9 18.86 21.77 -0.70
CA TRP A 9 19.45 20.43 -0.68
C TRP A 9 18.40 19.34 -0.38
N LEU A 10 17.32 19.63 0.36
CA LEU A 10 16.22 18.70 0.61
C LEU A 10 15.51 18.32 -0.70
N LEU A 11 15.14 19.31 -1.51
CA LEU A 11 14.53 19.09 -2.82
C LEU A 11 15.48 18.32 -3.74
N LYS A 12 16.75 18.73 -3.80
CA LYS A 12 17.76 18.05 -4.63
C LYS A 12 17.94 16.59 -4.22
N LEU A 13 18.06 16.32 -2.92
CA LEU A 13 18.20 14.97 -2.39
C LEU A 13 16.93 14.16 -2.62
N GLY A 14 15.75 14.75 -2.45
CA GLY A 14 14.47 14.08 -2.72
C GLY A 14 14.34 13.65 -4.17
N VAL A 15 14.64 14.55 -5.12
CA VAL A 15 14.67 14.23 -6.57
C VAL A 15 15.76 13.19 -6.88
N ALA A 16 16.93 13.28 -6.24
CA ALA A 16 17.98 12.29 -6.40
C ALA A 16 17.54 10.90 -5.90
N SER A 17 16.77 10.80 -4.81
CA SER A 17 16.21 9.54 -4.33
C SER A 17 15.25 8.90 -5.34
N PHE A 18 14.37 9.69 -5.97
CA PHE A 18 13.51 9.20 -7.05
C PHE A 18 14.32 8.76 -8.28
N THR A 19 15.35 9.53 -8.64
CA THR A 19 16.23 9.19 -9.78
C THR A 19 16.98 7.89 -9.50
N LEU A 20 17.49 7.72 -8.29
CA LEU A 20 18.17 6.52 -7.85
C LEU A 20 17.23 5.31 -7.82
N LEU A 21 15.99 5.48 -7.35
CA LEU A 21 14.96 4.44 -7.42
C LEU A 21 14.74 3.94 -8.84
N ILE A 22 14.49 4.86 -9.79
CA ILE A 22 14.26 4.50 -11.20
C ILE A 22 15.46 3.78 -11.78
N PHE A 23 16.67 4.27 -11.47
CA PHE A 23 17.92 3.66 -11.92
C PHE A 23 18.12 2.25 -11.37
N LEU A 24 17.92 2.04 -10.06
CA LEU A 24 18.03 0.72 -9.43
C LEU A 24 16.96 -0.24 -9.94
N TYR A 25 15.73 0.24 -10.13
CA TYR A 25 14.65 -0.55 -10.70
C TYR A 25 15.01 -1.05 -12.12
N ALA A 26 15.53 -0.16 -12.97
CA ALA A 26 15.98 -0.54 -14.32
C ALA A 26 17.12 -1.58 -14.29
N ILE A 27 18.09 -1.44 -13.38
CA ILE A 27 19.19 -2.41 -13.24
C ILE A 27 18.66 -3.77 -12.79
N PHE A 28 17.86 -3.82 -11.74
CA PHE A 28 17.36 -5.06 -11.18
C PHE A 28 16.45 -5.79 -12.17
N SER A 29 15.60 -5.06 -12.89
CA SER A 29 14.81 -5.61 -14.00
C SER A 29 15.70 -6.17 -15.11
N ALA A 30 16.76 -5.47 -15.51
CA ALA A 30 17.72 -5.96 -16.51
C ALA A 30 18.49 -7.21 -16.05
N LEU A 31 18.64 -7.41 -14.74
CA LEU A 31 19.25 -8.60 -14.14
C LEU A 31 18.26 -9.76 -13.93
N GLY A 32 16.99 -9.59 -14.29
CA GLY A 32 15.96 -10.61 -14.09
C GLY A 32 15.61 -10.83 -12.61
N ILE A 33 15.84 -9.84 -11.74
CA ILE A 33 15.45 -9.92 -10.33
C ILE A 33 13.94 -9.75 -10.26
N GLU A 34 13.25 -10.81 -9.81
CA GLU A 34 11.82 -10.77 -9.57
C GLU A 34 11.49 -9.87 -8.37
N TYR A 35 10.36 -9.18 -8.47
CA TYR A 35 9.84 -8.32 -7.43
C TYR A 35 8.59 -8.97 -6.86
N PRO A 36 8.72 -9.87 -5.87
CA PRO A 36 7.56 -10.39 -5.20
C PRO A 36 6.72 -9.22 -4.68
N PRO A 37 5.38 -9.28 -4.79
CA PRO A 37 4.52 -8.25 -4.26
C PRO A 37 4.81 -8.06 -2.77
N ILE A 38 4.75 -6.83 -2.29
CA ILE A 38 4.79 -6.56 -0.86
C ILE A 38 3.47 -7.10 -0.29
N SER A 39 3.48 -8.34 0.20
CA SER A 39 2.31 -9.02 0.72
C SER A 39 1.88 -8.36 2.02
N ARG A 40 0.82 -7.57 1.94
CA ARG A 40 0.13 -7.06 3.12
C ARG A 40 -1.32 -7.44 3.03
N ASP A 41 -1.92 -7.68 4.19
CA ASP A 41 -3.37 -7.62 4.35
C ASP A 41 -3.84 -6.27 3.82
N MET A 42 -4.29 -6.27 2.58
CA MET A 42 -4.71 -5.05 1.93
C MET A 42 -6.04 -4.64 2.54
N ILE A 43 -6.11 -3.38 2.97
CA ILE A 43 -7.35 -2.74 3.45
C ILE A 43 -8.51 -2.89 2.44
N GLY A 44 -8.19 -3.19 1.17
CA GLY A 44 -9.17 -3.29 0.08
C GLY A 44 -10.22 -4.39 0.22
N ASP A 45 -9.97 -5.43 1.01
CA ASP A 45 -11.00 -6.44 1.28
C ASP A 45 -12.07 -5.95 2.26
N LYS A 46 -11.70 -5.02 3.13
CA LYS A 46 -12.54 -4.51 4.22
C LYS A 46 -13.16 -3.14 3.92
N LEU A 47 -12.59 -2.39 2.98
CA LEU A 47 -12.98 -1.03 2.66
C LEU A 47 -13.42 -0.92 1.20
N LEU A 48 -14.45 -0.11 0.93
CA LEU A 48 -14.80 0.23 -0.46
C LEU A 48 -13.70 1.09 -1.09
N PHE A 49 -13.49 0.92 -2.40
CA PHE A 49 -12.46 1.64 -3.15
C PHE A 49 -12.62 3.16 -3.02
N GLU A 50 -13.86 3.67 -3.07
CA GLU A 50 -14.15 5.10 -2.95
C GLU A 50 -13.70 5.65 -1.58
N TRP A 51 -13.98 4.91 -0.51
CA TRP A 51 -13.51 5.26 0.82
C TRP A 51 -11.99 5.16 0.92
N PHE A 52 -11.37 4.20 0.24
CA PHE A 52 -9.92 4.08 0.20
C PHE A 52 -9.29 5.31 -0.45
N VAL A 53 -9.85 5.79 -1.56
CA VAL A 53 -9.42 7.01 -2.23
C VAL A 53 -9.58 8.23 -1.32
N VAL A 54 -10.72 8.39 -0.63
CA VAL A 54 -10.92 9.49 0.34
C VAL A 54 -9.88 9.46 1.45
N MET A 55 -9.61 8.27 2.01
CA MET A 55 -8.59 8.09 3.04
C MET A 55 -7.20 8.45 2.50
N ALA A 56 -6.81 7.91 1.35
CA ALA A 56 -5.47 8.08 0.78
C ALA A 56 -5.20 9.50 0.27
N VAL A 57 -6.19 10.20 -0.27
CA VAL A 57 -6.00 11.51 -0.93
C VAL A 57 -6.28 12.67 0.02
N ILE A 58 -7.15 12.50 1.02
CA ILE A 58 -7.56 13.59 1.90
C ILE A 58 -7.05 13.36 3.33
N LEU A 59 -7.45 12.26 3.95
CA LEU A 59 -7.22 12.06 5.38
C LEU A 59 -5.76 11.73 5.71
N ALA A 60 -5.12 10.85 4.93
CA ALA A 60 -3.72 10.50 5.10
C ALA A 60 -2.81 11.73 4.94
N PRO A 61 -2.87 12.53 3.85
CA PRO A 61 -2.08 13.76 3.74
C PRO A 61 -2.32 14.75 4.87
N LEU A 62 -3.56 14.91 5.35
CA LEU A 62 -3.84 15.80 6.48
C LEU A 62 -3.13 15.31 7.76
N LEU A 63 -3.31 14.05 8.11
CA LEU A 63 -2.79 13.47 9.35
C LEU A 63 -1.27 13.33 9.31
N GLU A 64 -0.73 12.81 8.21
CA GLU A 64 0.71 12.61 8.03
C GLU A 64 1.46 13.93 8.00
N GLU A 65 0.98 14.95 7.28
CA GLU A 65 1.68 16.24 7.30
C GLU A 65 1.62 16.89 8.68
N VAL A 66 0.51 16.79 9.42
CA VAL A 66 0.49 17.26 10.82
C VAL A 66 1.50 16.49 11.67
N ALA A 67 1.52 15.15 11.60
CA ALA A 67 2.39 14.30 12.41
C ALA A 67 3.89 14.54 12.13
N PHE A 68 4.26 14.58 10.85
CA PHE A 68 5.66 14.61 10.45
C PHE A 68 6.18 16.05 10.28
N ARG A 69 5.36 16.98 9.79
CA ARG A 69 5.83 18.32 9.39
C ARG A 69 5.42 19.39 10.40
N GLY A 70 4.41 19.14 11.23
CA GLY A 70 3.93 20.07 12.25
C GLY A 70 5.03 20.58 13.19
N PHE A 71 6.02 19.72 13.53
CA PHE A 71 7.16 20.08 14.36
C PHE A 71 8.04 21.21 13.76
N PHE A 72 8.18 21.25 12.44
CA PHE A 72 9.00 22.22 11.72
C PHE A 72 8.27 23.54 11.43
N THR A 73 7.05 23.70 11.93
CA THR A 73 6.29 24.95 11.80
C THR A 73 6.66 25.97 12.88
N ALA A 74 6.32 27.23 12.65
CA ALA A 74 6.53 28.31 13.62
C ALA A 74 5.58 28.22 14.83
N LYS A 75 4.41 27.58 14.69
CA LYS A 75 3.36 27.57 15.72
C LYS A 75 3.65 26.50 16.78
N ARG A 76 3.81 26.92 18.05
CA ARG A 76 4.15 26.00 19.16
C ARG A 76 3.13 24.88 19.36
N TRP A 77 1.83 25.18 19.23
CA TRP A 77 0.78 24.17 19.40
C TRP A 77 0.85 23.07 18.33
N LEU A 78 1.20 23.41 17.08
CA LEU A 78 1.38 22.42 16.01
C LEU A 78 2.53 21.45 16.29
N ARG A 79 3.58 21.91 17.00
CA ARG A 79 4.68 21.03 17.41
C ARG A 79 4.26 20.01 18.46
N ILE A 80 3.37 20.40 19.37
CA ILE A 80 2.84 19.49 20.40
C ILE A 80 1.89 18.49 19.74
N ILE A 81 0.96 18.98 18.91
CA ILE A 81 0.03 18.12 18.19
C ILE A 81 0.78 17.14 17.28
N SER A 82 1.83 17.57 16.58
CA SER A 82 2.60 16.67 15.71
C SER A 82 3.17 15.48 16.48
N PHE A 83 3.68 15.69 17.71
CA PHE A 83 4.15 14.58 18.54
C PHE A 83 3.03 13.65 18.98
N ILE A 84 1.89 14.19 19.41
CA ILE A 84 0.74 13.38 19.84
C ILE A 84 0.25 12.52 18.67
N VAL A 85 0.05 13.13 17.49
CA VAL A 85 -0.42 12.41 16.31
C VAL A 85 0.61 11.37 15.88
N LEU A 86 1.92 11.69 15.92
CA LEU A 86 2.98 10.74 15.58
C LEU A 86 3.01 9.53 16.53
N LEU A 87 2.83 9.74 17.83
CA LEU A 87 2.73 8.66 18.83
C LEU A 87 1.51 7.78 18.57
N VAL A 88 0.36 8.38 18.28
CA VAL A 88 -0.86 7.63 17.94
C VAL A 88 -0.66 6.84 16.65
N PHE A 89 -0.10 7.46 15.61
CA PHE A 89 0.12 6.85 14.30
C PHE A 89 0.99 5.59 14.42
N ILE A 90 2.09 5.69 15.18
CA ILE A 90 3.01 4.58 15.38
C ILE A 90 2.43 3.54 16.34
N GLY A 91 1.71 3.97 17.39
CA GLY A 91 1.00 3.06 18.28
C GLY A 91 -0.05 2.20 17.56
N LEU A 92 -0.78 2.78 16.60
CA LEU A 92 -1.77 2.07 15.79
C LEU A 92 -1.14 1.18 14.70
N SER A 93 0.12 1.44 14.32
CA SER A 93 0.82 0.61 13.32
C SER A 93 1.24 -0.76 13.84
N PHE A 94 1.30 -0.95 15.16
CA PHE A 94 1.85 -2.15 15.84
C PHE A 94 3.22 -2.60 15.31
N SER A 95 4.01 -1.69 14.71
CA SER A 95 5.31 -2.00 14.10
C SER A 95 6.47 -1.66 15.05
N TYR A 96 7.21 -2.69 15.50
CA TYR A 96 8.43 -2.50 16.29
C TYR A 96 9.51 -1.73 15.51
N PHE A 97 9.55 -1.88 14.18
CA PHE A 97 10.46 -1.12 13.33
C PHE A 97 10.13 0.38 13.35
N ALA A 98 8.86 0.74 13.19
CA ALA A 98 8.41 2.12 13.30
C ALA A 98 8.68 2.70 14.69
N LEU A 99 8.47 1.91 15.75
CA LEU A 99 8.78 2.31 17.12
C LEU A 99 10.28 2.58 17.33
N ALA A 100 11.16 1.73 16.80
CA ALA A 100 12.60 1.93 16.89
C ALA A 100 13.04 3.22 16.19
N LEU A 101 12.51 3.49 14.99
CA LEU A 101 12.78 4.74 14.28
C LEU A 101 12.25 5.96 15.05
N LEU A 102 11.09 5.85 15.73
CA LEU A 102 10.56 6.93 16.57
C LEU A 102 11.49 7.23 17.74
N VAL A 103 12.00 6.20 18.43
CA VAL A 103 12.95 6.37 19.53
C VAL A 103 14.21 7.08 19.04
N LEU A 104 14.74 6.69 17.87
CA LEU A 104 15.88 7.38 17.25
C LEU A 104 15.55 8.84 16.92
N TYR A 105 14.38 9.12 16.35
CA TYR A 105 13.94 10.48 16.06
C TYR A 105 13.84 11.32 17.34
N ILE A 106 13.22 10.81 18.40
CA ILE A 106 13.13 11.48 19.70
C ILE A 106 14.53 11.71 20.30
N ALA A 107 15.43 10.72 20.23
CA ALA A 107 16.81 10.88 20.67
C ALA A 107 17.52 12.03 19.93
N THR A 108 17.31 12.15 18.61
CA THR A 108 17.87 13.27 17.84
C THR A 108 17.34 14.63 18.27
N ILE A 109 16.08 14.73 18.72
CA ILE A 109 15.48 15.95 19.28
C ILE A 109 16.18 16.32 20.59
N PHE A 110 16.35 15.36 21.50
CA PHE A 110 17.05 15.59 22.77
C PHE A 110 18.51 16.02 22.57
N VAL A 111 19.25 15.39 21.66
CA VAL A 111 20.64 15.75 21.34
C VAL A 111 20.71 17.16 20.74
N ASN A 112 19.78 17.50 19.83
CA ASN A 112 19.72 18.83 19.23
C ASN A 112 19.46 19.92 20.27
N ASP A 113 18.60 19.66 21.26
CA ASP A 113 18.30 20.64 22.31
C ASP A 113 19.44 20.81 23.32
N ARG A 114 20.20 19.75 23.64
CA ARG A 114 21.28 19.80 24.63
C ARG A 114 22.65 20.26 24.10
N SER A 115 22.94 20.04 22.83
CA SER A 115 24.28 20.26 22.28
C SER A 115 24.69 21.73 22.12
N GLY A 116 23.77 22.69 22.35
CA GLY A 116 23.99 24.13 22.08
C GLY A 116 24.15 24.47 20.59
N LYS A 117 24.32 23.47 19.72
CA LYS A 117 24.38 23.56 18.27
C LYS A 117 23.06 23.07 17.68
N LYS A 118 22.43 23.87 16.83
CA LYS A 118 21.20 23.47 16.13
C LYS A 118 21.54 22.49 15.00
N HIS A 119 21.55 21.20 15.29
CA HIS A 119 21.61 20.07 14.34
C HIS A 119 20.29 19.87 13.57
N ILE A 120 19.68 20.96 13.10
CA ILE A 120 18.39 20.94 12.41
C ILE A 120 18.41 20.07 11.14
N ASN A 121 19.55 19.97 10.46
CA ASN A 121 19.67 19.12 9.27
C ASN A 121 19.51 17.64 9.62
N THR A 122 20.08 17.19 10.75
CA THR A 122 19.93 15.81 11.23
C THR A 122 18.48 15.50 11.58
N LEU A 123 17.79 16.44 12.23
CA LEU A 123 16.36 16.31 12.53
C LEU A 123 15.52 16.17 11.27
N LEU A 124 15.82 16.96 10.23
CA LEU A 124 15.12 16.89 8.95
C LEU A 124 15.33 15.55 8.25
N ILE A 125 16.56 15.03 8.23
CA ILE A 125 16.87 13.70 7.69
C ILE A 125 16.11 12.63 8.48
N MET A 126 16.21 12.63 9.82
CA MET A 126 15.57 11.61 10.66
C MET A 126 14.05 11.65 10.57
N ASN A 127 13.45 12.82 10.36
CA ASN A 127 12.03 12.92 10.09
C ASN A 127 11.65 12.27 8.75
N ALA A 128 12.42 12.50 7.69
CA ALA A 128 12.20 11.85 6.40
C ALA A 128 12.44 10.33 6.46
N VAL A 129 13.44 9.87 7.23
CA VAL A 129 13.69 8.44 7.49
C VAL A 129 12.51 7.81 8.24
N LEU A 130 12.01 8.46 9.30
CA LEU A 130 10.85 7.95 10.04
C LEU A 130 9.61 7.92 9.13
N PHE A 131 9.35 8.98 8.39
CA PHE A 131 8.26 9.04 7.41
C PHE A 131 8.35 7.91 6.38
N ALA A 132 9.55 7.62 5.88
CA ALA A 132 9.74 6.52 4.95
C ALA A 132 9.53 5.17 5.63
N GLY A 133 10.15 4.95 6.79
CA GLY A 133 10.17 3.67 7.48
C GLY A 133 8.83 3.24 8.06
N ILE A 134 7.93 4.15 8.43
CA ILE A 134 6.57 3.78 8.89
C ILE A 134 5.74 3.06 7.81
N HIS A 135 6.13 3.21 6.54
CA HIS A 135 5.48 2.54 5.43
C HIS A 135 5.99 1.12 5.23
N TYR A 136 6.92 0.61 6.05
CA TYR A 136 7.57 -0.70 5.90
C TYR A 136 7.64 -1.48 7.22
N THR A 137 7.58 -2.80 7.11
CA THR A 137 8.00 -3.73 8.16
C THR A 137 9.47 -4.10 7.97
N ALA A 138 10.07 -4.78 8.95
CA ALA A 138 11.43 -5.30 8.80
C ALA A 138 11.53 -6.37 7.69
N GLU A 139 10.45 -7.13 7.48
CA GLU A 139 10.38 -8.21 6.49
C GLU A 139 10.38 -7.69 5.05
N ASP A 140 9.82 -6.50 4.80
CA ASP A 140 9.81 -5.90 3.47
C ASP A 140 11.23 -5.69 2.91
N PHE A 141 12.21 -5.45 3.78
CA PHE A 141 13.62 -5.29 3.40
C PHE A 141 14.32 -6.61 3.06
N MET A 142 13.66 -7.75 3.23
CA MET A 142 14.14 -9.04 2.71
C MET A 142 13.88 -9.16 1.21
N THR A 143 13.02 -8.32 0.64
CA THR A 143 12.75 -8.27 -0.81
C THR A 143 13.57 -7.18 -1.48
N SER A 144 13.98 -7.43 -2.73
CA SER A 144 14.66 -6.43 -3.55
C SER A 144 13.76 -5.21 -3.82
N LEU A 145 12.45 -5.41 -3.97
CA LEU A 145 11.49 -4.32 -4.17
C LEU A 145 11.38 -3.43 -2.93
N GLY A 146 11.12 -4.02 -1.76
CA GLY A 146 10.97 -3.25 -0.52
C GLY A 146 12.23 -2.45 -0.17
N THR A 147 13.40 -3.02 -0.43
CA THR A 147 14.70 -2.36 -0.20
C THR A 147 14.87 -1.09 -1.04
N ILE A 148 14.41 -1.07 -2.29
CA ILE A 148 14.55 0.12 -3.14
C ILE A 148 13.34 1.06 -3.03
N ALA A 149 12.13 0.53 -2.81
CA ALA A 149 10.88 1.29 -2.76
C ALA A 149 10.88 2.34 -1.63
N ILE A 150 11.62 2.11 -0.53
CA ILE A 150 11.78 3.10 0.53
C ILE A 150 12.33 4.45 0.03
N LEU A 151 13.12 4.44 -1.06
CA LEU A 151 13.66 5.65 -1.66
C LEU A 151 12.55 6.59 -2.17
N ALA A 152 11.41 6.07 -2.63
CA ALA A 152 10.25 6.88 -3.01
C ALA A 152 9.71 7.65 -1.80
N GLN A 153 9.45 6.94 -0.70
CA GLN A 153 8.88 7.56 0.50
C GLN A 153 9.85 8.51 1.19
N PHE A 154 11.13 8.13 1.26
CA PHE A 154 12.19 9.00 1.75
C PHE A 154 12.32 10.26 0.89
N GLY A 155 12.34 10.11 -0.44
CA GLY A 155 12.41 11.21 -1.38
C GLY A 155 11.23 12.16 -1.26
N MET A 156 10.01 11.63 -1.25
CA MET A 156 8.79 12.39 -1.04
C MET A 156 8.81 13.13 0.30
N GLY A 157 9.28 12.47 1.36
CA GLY A 157 9.36 13.07 2.68
C GLY A 157 10.30 14.28 2.75
N LEU A 158 11.42 14.25 2.02
CA LEU A 158 12.34 15.38 1.87
C LEU A 158 11.72 16.54 1.07
N ILE A 159 11.01 16.23 -0.02
CA ILE A 159 10.32 17.24 -0.83
C ILE A 159 9.23 17.94 0.00
N LEU A 160 8.43 17.18 0.75
CA LEU A 160 7.38 17.73 1.62
C LEU A 160 7.95 18.58 2.76
N LEU A 161 9.09 18.19 3.33
CA LEU A 161 9.82 19.03 4.28
C LEU A 161 10.29 20.35 3.63
N TRP A 162 10.85 20.28 2.42
CA TRP A 162 11.25 21.48 1.68
C TRP A 162 10.06 22.40 1.40
N ILE A 163 8.92 21.84 1.00
CA ILE A 163 7.68 22.59 0.76
C ILE A 163 7.20 23.24 2.06
N THR A 164 7.17 22.49 3.17
CA THR A 164 6.77 23.00 4.48
C THR A 164 7.63 24.19 4.91
N ILE A 165 8.94 24.08 4.78
CA ILE A 165 9.89 25.13 5.19
C ILE A 165 9.71 26.41 4.35
N ASN A 166 9.47 26.28 3.04
CA ASN A 166 9.46 27.41 2.11
C ASN A 166 8.08 28.01 1.87
N PHE A 167 7.02 27.20 1.99
CA PHE A 167 5.68 27.58 1.58
C PHE A 167 4.61 27.29 2.65
N GLY A 168 4.95 26.55 3.71
CA GLY A 168 4.08 26.27 4.84
C GLY A 168 3.35 24.92 4.73
N LEU A 169 2.82 24.47 5.88
CA LEU A 169 2.22 23.15 6.06
C LEU A 169 1.04 22.87 5.12
N ILE A 170 0.17 23.86 4.89
CA ILE A 170 -1.02 23.70 4.03
C ILE A 170 -0.61 23.35 2.59
N LYS A 171 0.44 23.96 2.05
CA LYS A 171 0.90 23.66 0.69
C LYS A 171 1.57 22.29 0.60
N ALA A 172 2.21 21.83 1.67
CA ALA A 172 2.71 20.46 1.75
C ALA A 172 1.54 19.44 1.74
N MET A 173 0.47 19.71 2.51
CA MET A 173 -0.76 18.88 2.48
C MET A 173 -1.38 18.81 1.09
N LEU A 174 -1.54 19.95 0.41
CA LEU A 174 -2.10 19.99 -0.94
C LEU A 174 -1.22 19.26 -1.95
N PHE A 175 0.11 19.42 -1.86
CA PHE A 175 1.04 18.70 -2.74
C PHE A 175 1.03 17.20 -2.48
N HIS A 176 0.97 16.78 -1.22
CA HIS A 176 0.88 15.36 -0.84
C HIS A 176 -0.46 14.77 -1.32
N ALA A 177 -1.58 15.47 -1.11
CA ALA A 177 -2.89 15.07 -1.63
C ALA A 177 -2.89 14.93 -3.15
N PHE A 178 -2.26 15.87 -3.87
CA PHE A 178 -2.11 15.78 -5.31
C PHE A 178 -1.28 14.56 -5.73
N TYR A 179 -0.16 14.31 -5.06
CA TYR A 179 0.69 13.15 -5.33
C TYR A 179 -0.06 11.83 -5.11
N ASN A 180 -0.76 11.67 -3.98
CA ASN A 180 -1.57 10.49 -3.70
C ASN A 180 -2.74 10.37 -4.69
N GLY A 181 -3.35 11.50 -5.07
CA GLY A 181 -4.40 11.55 -6.08
C GLY A 181 -3.94 11.03 -7.44
N LEU A 182 -2.70 11.36 -7.85
CA LEU A 182 -2.11 10.84 -9.08
C LEU A 182 -1.91 9.32 -9.00
N LEU A 183 -1.40 8.79 -7.88
CA LEU A 183 -1.26 7.35 -7.68
C LEU A 183 -2.61 6.62 -7.68
N MET A 184 -3.62 7.19 -7.02
CA MET A 184 -4.98 6.64 -7.00
C MET A 184 -5.65 6.70 -8.37
N LEU A 185 -5.37 7.73 -9.16
CA LEU A 185 -5.84 7.80 -10.54
C LEU A 185 -5.23 6.69 -11.40
N LEU A 186 -3.92 6.41 -11.26
CA LEU A 186 -3.28 5.31 -11.98
C LEU A 186 -3.88 3.95 -11.59
N LEU A 187 -4.09 3.70 -10.29
CA LEU A 187 -4.76 2.50 -9.80
C LEU A 187 -6.19 2.40 -10.35
N PHE A 188 -6.96 3.49 -10.30
CA PHE A 188 -8.31 3.53 -10.86
C PHE A 188 -8.31 3.18 -12.36
N MET A 189 -7.38 3.72 -13.14
CA MET A 189 -7.27 3.40 -14.57
C MET A 189 -6.98 1.91 -14.80
N ALA A 190 -6.10 1.30 -13.99
CA ALA A 190 -5.82 -0.13 -14.05
C ALA A 190 -7.07 -0.98 -13.72
N LEU A 191 -7.88 -0.54 -12.74
CA LEU A 191 -9.11 -1.22 -12.33
C LEU A 191 -10.31 -0.98 -13.26
N GLN A 192 -10.32 0.13 -14.00
CA GLN A 192 -11.41 0.50 -14.90
C GLN A 192 -11.22 -0.06 -16.31
N TYR A 193 -9.98 -0.31 -16.73
CA TYR A 193 -9.66 -0.86 -18.04
C TYR A 193 -8.89 -2.18 -17.94
N PRO A 194 -9.47 -3.21 -17.29
CA PRO A 194 -8.84 -4.52 -17.19
C PRO A 194 -8.78 -5.27 -18.53
N SER A 195 -8.06 -6.39 -18.54
CA SER A 195 -8.02 -7.28 -19.70
C SER A 195 -9.40 -7.85 -20.00
N SER A 196 -9.85 -7.77 -21.25
CA SER A 196 -11.12 -8.37 -21.69
C SER A 196 -11.02 -9.88 -22.00
N LYS A 197 -9.87 -10.50 -21.69
CA LYS A 197 -9.62 -11.91 -22.00
C LYS A 197 -10.37 -12.79 -21.01
N ASN A 198 -11.01 -13.85 -21.51
CA ASN A 198 -11.48 -14.93 -20.65
C ASN A 198 -10.32 -15.89 -20.40
N HIS A 199 -10.10 -16.20 -19.14
CA HIS A 199 -9.10 -17.15 -18.68
C HIS A 199 -9.78 -18.45 -18.28
N ARG A 200 -9.11 -19.58 -18.50
CA ARG A 200 -9.56 -20.90 -18.12
C ARG A 200 -8.35 -21.69 -17.65
N ILE A 201 -8.38 -22.11 -16.39
CA ILE A 201 -7.39 -22.97 -15.77
C ILE A 201 -8.05 -24.24 -15.28
N GLU A 202 -7.36 -25.36 -15.45
CA GLU A 202 -7.90 -26.67 -15.14
C GLU A 202 -6.85 -27.54 -14.46
N SER A 203 -7.33 -28.34 -13.51
CA SER A 203 -6.61 -29.41 -12.86
C SER A 203 -7.36 -30.73 -13.08
N GLU A 204 -6.96 -31.80 -12.39
CA GLU A 204 -7.63 -33.10 -12.49
C GLU A 204 -9.11 -33.00 -12.04
N ASN A 205 -9.38 -32.28 -10.94
CA ASN A 205 -10.70 -32.26 -10.33
C ASN A 205 -11.46 -30.95 -10.52
N LEU A 206 -10.78 -29.84 -10.84
CA LEU A 206 -11.36 -28.50 -10.79
C LEU A 206 -11.09 -27.73 -12.09
N VAL A 207 -12.07 -26.93 -12.50
CA VAL A 207 -11.91 -25.95 -13.56
C VAL A 207 -12.34 -24.58 -13.04
N VAL A 208 -11.52 -23.57 -13.31
CA VAL A 208 -11.79 -22.18 -12.97
C VAL A 208 -11.78 -21.37 -14.27
N GLU A 209 -12.93 -20.84 -14.63
CA GLU A 209 -13.08 -19.85 -15.69
C GLU A 209 -13.22 -18.47 -15.04
N TYR A 210 -12.43 -17.50 -15.47
CA TYR A 210 -12.51 -16.16 -14.91
C TYR A 210 -12.29 -15.06 -15.95
N LYS A 211 -12.81 -13.87 -15.63
CA LYS A 211 -12.44 -12.63 -16.32
C LYS A 211 -12.43 -11.48 -15.34
N GLU A 212 -11.55 -10.53 -15.58
CA GLU A 212 -11.51 -9.28 -14.85
C GLU A 212 -12.70 -8.38 -15.25
N ARG A 213 -13.14 -7.53 -14.33
CA ARG A 213 -14.28 -6.63 -14.48
C ARG A 213 -13.89 -5.22 -14.09
N ALA A 214 -14.35 -4.26 -14.89
CA ALA A 214 -14.13 -2.87 -14.58
C ALA A 214 -14.88 -2.49 -13.30
N ILE A 215 -14.24 -1.69 -12.45
CA ILE A 215 -14.78 -1.35 -11.13
C ILE A 215 -16.12 -0.60 -11.18
N LEU A 216 -16.43 0.10 -12.28
CA LEU A 216 -17.68 0.83 -12.50
C LEU A 216 -18.75 0.08 -13.32
N ASP A 217 -18.46 -1.14 -13.82
CA ASP A 217 -19.40 -1.86 -14.72
C ASP A 217 -20.70 -2.27 -14.01
N SER A 218 -20.64 -2.58 -12.72
CA SER A 218 -21.79 -3.03 -11.94
C SER A 218 -21.62 -2.71 -10.45
N ASN A 219 -22.72 -2.39 -9.78
CA ASN A 219 -22.78 -2.21 -8.32
C ASN A 219 -23.30 -3.46 -7.60
N THR A 220 -23.73 -4.49 -8.34
CA THR A 220 -24.24 -5.73 -7.76
C THR A 220 -23.18 -6.79 -7.82
N SER A 221 -22.72 -7.25 -6.67
CA SER A 221 -21.93 -8.47 -6.54
C SER A 221 -22.88 -9.62 -6.21
N THR A 222 -22.78 -10.74 -6.94
CA THR A 222 -23.63 -11.91 -6.68
C THR A 222 -22.80 -13.17 -6.54
N PHE A 223 -23.28 -14.06 -5.68
CA PHE A 223 -22.78 -15.43 -5.55
C PHE A 223 -23.95 -16.39 -5.72
N SER A 224 -23.78 -17.42 -6.52
CA SER A 224 -24.74 -18.50 -6.67
C SER A 224 -24.04 -19.84 -6.88
N SER A 225 -24.73 -20.92 -6.57
CA SER A 225 -24.25 -22.29 -6.77
C SER A 225 -25.28 -23.12 -7.52
N SER A 226 -24.83 -24.17 -8.22
CA SER A 226 -25.72 -25.24 -8.66
C SER A 226 -26.39 -25.93 -7.48
N ALA A 227 -27.48 -26.66 -7.74
CA ALA A 227 -28.25 -27.35 -6.70
C ALA A 227 -27.42 -28.40 -5.93
N ASN A 228 -26.48 -29.04 -6.63
CA ASN A 228 -25.51 -30.00 -6.08
C ASN A 228 -24.18 -29.34 -5.70
N LYS A 229 -24.05 -28.01 -5.81
CA LYS A 229 -22.86 -27.21 -5.47
C LYS A 229 -21.55 -27.68 -6.12
N ASP A 230 -21.65 -28.43 -7.22
CA ASP A 230 -20.52 -28.80 -8.07
C ASP A 230 -20.05 -27.64 -8.95
N THR A 231 -20.82 -26.55 -8.99
CA THR A 231 -20.55 -25.34 -9.77
C THR A 231 -20.86 -24.11 -8.92
N LEU A 232 -19.91 -23.18 -8.84
CA LEU A 232 -20.03 -21.87 -8.20
C LEU A 232 -19.90 -20.76 -9.24
N TYR A 233 -20.72 -19.74 -9.10
CA TYR A 233 -20.69 -18.53 -9.90
C TYR A 233 -20.47 -17.32 -8.98
N ILE A 234 -19.45 -16.53 -9.28
CA ILE A 234 -19.17 -15.25 -8.65
C ILE A 234 -19.24 -14.19 -9.73
N HIS A 235 -19.94 -13.10 -9.45
CA HIS A 235 -20.03 -11.97 -10.36
C HIS A 235 -19.59 -10.70 -9.66
N ASN A 236 -18.72 -9.93 -10.33
CA ASN A 236 -18.32 -8.58 -9.93
C ASN A 236 -17.87 -8.50 -8.46
N MET A 237 -16.97 -9.40 -8.05
CA MET A 237 -16.47 -9.49 -6.68
C MET A 237 -14.93 -9.60 -6.65
N SER A 238 -14.31 -9.05 -5.60
CA SER A 238 -12.88 -9.27 -5.36
C SER A 238 -12.67 -10.68 -4.77
N ILE A 239 -11.47 -11.23 -4.92
CA ILE A 239 -11.12 -12.56 -4.42
C ILE A 239 -11.23 -12.60 -2.88
N GLY A 240 -10.79 -11.56 -2.18
CA GLY A 240 -10.91 -11.48 -0.73
C GLY A 240 -12.36 -11.49 -0.24
N LYS A 241 -13.28 -10.87 -0.98
CA LYS A 241 -14.73 -10.96 -0.70
C LYS A 241 -15.33 -12.31 -1.09
N ALA A 242 -14.82 -12.95 -2.13
CA ALA A 242 -15.27 -14.26 -2.58
C ALA A 242 -14.76 -15.40 -1.69
N LYS A 243 -13.58 -15.26 -1.08
CA LYS A 243 -12.90 -16.30 -0.29
C LYS A 243 -13.80 -16.98 0.75
N PRO A 244 -14.52 -16.26 1.64
CA PRO A 244 -15.38 -16.92 2.63
C PRO A 244 -16.47 -17.80 2.01
N MET A 245 -16.93 -17.44 0.81
CA MET A 245 -17.94 -18.19 0.05
C MET A 245 -17.36 -19.41 -0.65
N LEU A 246 -16.08 -19.34 -1.03
CA LEU A 246 -15.32 -20.41 -1.70
C LEU A 246 -14.83 -21.48 -0.72
N GLU A 247 -14.49 -21.09 0.51
CA GLU A 247 -13.99 -22.02 1.52
C GLU A 247 -15.11 -22.71 2.30
N GLN A 248 -16.29 -22.07 2.44
CA GLN A 248 -17.47 -22.57 3.18
C GLN A 248 -17.09 -23.27 4.51
N THR A 249 -16.09 -22.73 5.20
CA THR A 249 -15.51 -23.31 6.42
C THR A 249 -16.31 -22.86 7.64
N ASN A 250 -17.10 -23.78 8.20
CA ASN A 250 -17.66 -23.64 9.56
C ASN A 250 -16.58 -23.70 10.66
N ASN A 251 -15.35 -24.05 10.31
CA ASN A 251 -14.19 -24.03 11.20
C ASN A 251 -13.25 -22.91 10.78
N ILE A 252 -13.27 -21.85 11.58
CA ILE A 252 -12.30 -20.76 11.61
C ILE A 252 -10.98 -21.32 12.15
N GLU A 253 -10.40 -22.32 11.49
CA GLU A 253 -8.94 -22.43 11.55
C GLU A 253 -8.44 -21.25 10.72
N GLU A 254 -7.47 -20.50 11.25
CA GLU A 254 -6.81 -19.36 10.61
C GLU A 254 -6.28 -19.78 9.22
N GLY A 255 -7.15 -19.78 8.22
CA GLY A 255 -6.85 -20.19 6.86
C GLY A 255 -5.91 -19.18 6.22
N SER A 256 -4.96 -19.69 5.43
CA SER A 256 -4.01 -18.94 4.59
C SER A 256 -4.60 -17.62 4.09
N ILE A 257 -4.01 -16.49 4.46
CA ILE A 257 -4.44 -15.17 3.96
C ILE A 257 -4.26 -15.17 2.44
N TRP A 258 -5.35 -15.05 1.68
CA TRP A 258 -5.28 -14.88 0.23
C TRP A 258 -5.04 -13.40 -0.03
N VAL A 259 -3.81 -13.02 -0.39
CA VAL A 259 -3.47 -11.63 -0.68
C VAL A 259 -3.63 -11.40 -2.18
N GLU A 260 -4.60 -10.58 -2.58
CA GLU A 260 -4.79 -10.19 -3.98
C GLU A 260 -3.56 -9.49 -4.55
N ASN A 261 -3.14 -9.89 -5.76
CA ASN A 261 -2.04 -9.22 -6.44
C ASN A 261 -2.42 -7.83 -6.96
N ILE A 262 -3.67 -7.66 -7.38
CA ILE A 262 -4.23 -6.35 -7.76
C ILE A 262 -5.36 -6.01 -6.79
N PRO A 263 -5.12 -5.12 -5.80
CA PRO A 263 -6.14 -4.78 -4.83
C PRO A 263 -7.37 -4.17 -5.49
N PHE A 264 -8.55 -4.53 -4.99
CA PHE A 264 -9.87 -4.06 -5.46
C PHE A 264 -10.26 -4.56 -6.85
N MET A 265 -9.43 -5.39 -7.51
CA MET A 265 -9.81 -5.98 -8.79
C MET A 265 -11.05 -6.84 -8.59
N ARG A 266 -11.98 -6.73 -9.54
CA ARG A 266 -13.22 -7.50 -9.52
C ARG A 266 -13.19 -8.55 -10.62
N TYR A 267 -13.78 -9.69 -10.33
CA TYR A 267 -13.79 -10.82 -11.24
C TYR A 267 -15.20 -11.36 -11.40
N ASP A 268 -15.45 -11.94 -12.56
CA ASP A 268 -16.44 -12.99 -12.69
C ASP A 268 -15.72 -14.33 -12.65
N PHE A 269 -16.11 -15.21 -11.72
CA PHE A 269 -15.64 -16.59 -11.69
C PHE A 269 -16.78 -17.55 -12.00
N LYS A 270 -16.43 -18.62 -12.71
CA LYS A 270 -17.22 -19.84 -12.79
C LYS A 270 -16.28 -20.99 -12.44
N ILE A 271 -16.55 -21.64 -11.33
CA ILE A 271 -15.72 -22.72 -10.78
C ILE A 271 -16.55 -23.98 -10.78
N TYR A 272 -16.05 -25.07 -11.35
CA TYR A 272 -16.80 -26.32 -11.38
C TYR A 272 -15.91 -27.55 -11.26
N THR A 273 -16.46 -28.64 -10.73
CA THR A 273 -15.73 -29.90 -10.58
C THR A 273 -15.98 -30.84 -11.77
N ASN A 274 -14.97 -31.62 -12.13
CA ASN A 274 -15.09 -32.63 -13.20
C ASN A 274 -15.81 -33.90 -12.73
N ASN A 275 -15.97 -34.09 -11.41
CA ASN A 275 -16.43 -35.33 -10.79
C ASN A 275 -17.73 -35.18 -9.98
N GLN A 276 -18.46 -34.07 -10.17
CA GLN A 276 -19.74 -33.77 -9.54
C GLN A 276 -19.71 -33.69 -8.00
N LYS A 277 -18.53 -33.61 -7.39
CA LYS A 277 -18.40 -33.29 -5.96
C LYS A 277 -18.51 -31.79 -5.73
N GLU A 278 -18.87 -31.40 -4.51
CA GLU A 278 -18.97 -29.99 -4.13
C GLU A 278 -17.61 -29.29 -4.23
N VAL A 279 -17.58 -28.07 -4.78
CA VAL A 279 -16.34 -27.32 -5.07
C VAL A 279 -15.48 -27.11 -3.82
N TYR A 280 -16.08 -26.92 -2.64
CA TYR A 280 -15.34 -26.66 -1.40
C TYR A 280 -14.40 -27.80 -0.99
N HIS A 281 -14.65 -29.04 -1.45
CA HIS A 281 -13.75 -30.17 -1.19
C HIS A 281 -12.36 -29.96 -1.81
N TYR A 282 -12.26 -29.01 -2.74
CA TYR A 282 -11.06 -28.68 -3.51
C TYR A 282 -10.51 -27.29 -3.17
N SER A 283 -10.82 -26.72 -2.00
CA SER A 283 -10.37 -25.37 -1.62
C SER A 283 -8.85 -25.17 -1.69
N LYS A 284 -8.05 -26.17 -1.29
CA LYS A 284 -6.58 -26.13 -1.42
C LYS A 284 -6.09 -26.16 -2.86
N GLU A 285 -6.77 -26.95 -3.71
CA GLU A 285 -6.45 -27.04 -5.14
C GLU A 285 -6.84 -25.74 -5.85
N LEU A 286 -7.95 -25.13 -5.46
CA LEU A 286 -8.35 -23.79 -5.89
C LEU A 286 -7.31 -22.73 -5.51
N GLU A 287 -6.83 -22.72 -4.26
CA GLU A 287 -5.78 -21.78 -3.82
C GLU A 287 -4.52 -21.92 -4.70
N GLN A 288 -4.09 -23.15 -4.99
CA GLN A 288 -2.92 -23.41 -5.85
C GLN A 288 -3.13 -22.89 -7.27
N LEU A 289 -4.30 -23.12 -7.86
CA LEU A 289 -4.65 -22.62 -9.19
C LEU A 289 -4.66 -21.08 -9.24
N LEU A 290 -5.21 -20.43 -8.21
CA LEU A 290 -5.22 -18.96 -8.11
C LEU A 290 -3.80 -18.39 -7.95
N LYS A 291 -2.90 -19.07 -7.23
CA LYS A 291 -1.48 -18.69 -7.12
C LYS A 291 -0.72 -18.87 -8.44
N GLN A 292 -1.01 -19.94 -9.17
CA GLN A 292 -0.38 -20.22 -10.47
C GLN A 292 -0.68 -19.14 -11.52
N GLU A 293 -1.89 -18.57 -11.51
CA GLU A 293 -2.26 -17.44 -12.39
C GLU A 293 -1.91 -16.07 -11.79
N GLU A 294 -1.13 -16.02 -10.71
CA GLU A 294 -0.76 -14.77 -10.03
C GLU A 294 -1.98 -13.90 -9.67
N LEU A 295 -3.11 -14.53 -9.29
CA LEU A 295 -4.27 -13.81 -8.79
C LEU A 295 -4.15 -13.51 -7.30
N ILE A 296 -3.48 -14.40 -6.56
CA ILE A 296 -3.16 -14.28 -5.14
C ILE A 296 -1.71 -14.72 -4.85
N ASN A 297 -1.15 -14.29 -3.71
CA ASN A 297 0.13 -14.80 -3.16
C ASN A 297 -0.08 -15.88 -2.09
#